data_AF-A0A3M2SNG0-F1
#
_entry.id   AF-A0A3M2SNG0-F1
#
_cell.length_a   1.000
_cell.length_b   1.000
_cell.length_c   1.000
_cell.angle_alpha   90.00
_cell.angle_beta   90.00
_cell.angle_gamma   90.00
#
_symmetry.space_group_name_H-M   'P 1'
#
loop_
_entity.id
_entity.type
_entity.pdbx_description
1 polymer ?
#
loop_
_entity_poly.entity_id
_entity_poly.type
_entity_poly.pdbx_seq_one_letter_code
_entity_poly.pdbx_strand_id
1 'polypeptide(L)'
;MEPFAVVGSNRWTDDRDPLDGDETLVELRKGDATICLGSVYYGQASNKTDKASVLLRAFSTPGYRRQEENQYLAVPWEVAEKYPTEVQKFLGYSVSRPYGGAVEHMEPLDFLKVKGDWTKYIPVDLI
;
A
#
# COMPACT_ATOMS: atom_id res chain seq x y z
N MET A 1 12.50 -3.83 18.78
CA MET A 1 13.01 -3.47 17.45
C MET A 1 12.27 -2.20 17.09
N GLU A 2 12.97 -1.08 16.99
CA GLU A 2 12.30 0.23 16.98
C GLU A 2 12.46 0.85 15.58
N PRO A 3 11.37 1.23 14.91
CA PRO A 3 11.49 1.96 13.66
C PRO A 3 12.15 3.31 13.93
N PHE A 4 12.93 3.79 12.97
CA PHE A 4 13.43 5.17 12.99
C PHE A 4 13.10 5.86 11.67
N ALA A 5 13.05 7.18 11.71
CA ALA A 5 12.94 8.03 10.53
C ALA A 5 13.87 9.22 10.65
N VAL A 6 14.35 9.71 9.51
CA VAL A 6 15.12 10.96 9.44
C VAL A 6 14.16 12.08 9.09
N VAL A 7 13.76 12.86 10.09
CA VAL A 7 12.71 13.87 9.93
C VAL A 7 13.18 14.98 8.98
N GLY A 8 12.38 15.25 7.95
CA GLY A 8 12.66 16.29 6.96
C GLY A 8 13.53 15.85 5.78
N SER A 9 14.01 14.59 5.76
CA SER A 9 14.85 14.08 4.69
C SER A 9 14.13 13.96 3.34
N ASN A 10 12.80 14.05 3.33
CA ASN A 10 12.00 14.14 2.11
C ASN A 10 12.29 15.39 1.25
N ARG A 11 13.12 16.30 1.75
CA ARG A 11 13.61 17.49 1.05
C ARG A 11 15.08 17.40 0.67
N TRP A 12 15.75 16.30 1.01
CA TRP A 12 17.16 16.13 0.67
C TRP A 12 17.30 15.75 -0.81
N THR A 13 18.44 16.13 -1.37
CA THR A 13 18.94 15.62 -2.64
C THR A 13 19.78 14.37 -2.38
N ASP A 14 20.13 13.64 -3.42
CA ASP A 14 20.94 12.40 -3.36
C ASP A 14 22.44 12.69 -3.11
N ASP A 15 22.77 13.82 -2.48
CA ASP A 15 24.14 14.29 -2.27
C ASP A 15 24.75 13.80 -0.93
N ARG A 16 23.94 13.16 -0.07
CA ARG A 16 24.39 12.59 1.21
C ARG A 16 23.50 11.44 1.67
N ASP A 17 24.10 10.58 2.49
CA ASP A 17 23.39 9.60 3.29
C ASP A 17 23.04 10.16 4.69
N PRO A 18 22.06 9.55 5.40
CA PRO A 18 21.85 9.80 6.82
C PRO A 18 23.05 9.44 7.69
N LEU A 19 23.25 10.21 8.76
CA LEU A 19 24.18 9.92 9.85
C LEU A 19 23.41 9.52 11.10
N ASP A 20 24.06 8.82 12.05
CA ASP A 20 23.45 8.37 13.31
C ASP A 20 22.72 9.50 14.07
N GLY A 21 23.21 10.74 13.98
CA GLY A 21 22.61 11.91 14.64
C GLY A 21 21.36 12.47 13.96
N ASP A 22 21.08 12.07 12.72
CA ASP A 22 19.87 12.46 11.98
C ASP A 22 18.67 11.55 12.32
N GLU A 23 18.93 10.36 12.85
CA GLU A 23 17.91 9.35 13.12
C GLU A 23 17.03 9.74 14.32
N THR A 24 15.72 9.74 14.10
CA THR A 24 14.71 9.90 15.16
C THR A 24 14.02 8.56 15.39
N LEU A 25 14.19 7.98 16.57
CA LEU A 25 13.46 6.77 16.98
C LEU A 25 11.95 7.06 17.07
N VAL A 26 11.16 6.14 16.54
CA VAL A 26 9.70 6.22 16.55
C VAL A 26 9.15 5.17 17.51
N GLU A 27 8.79 5.61 18.72
CA GLU A 27 8.17 4.76 19.72
C GLU A 27 6.66 4.60 19.42
N LEU A 28 6.21 3.35 19.32
CA LEU A 28 4.81 3.02 19.04
C LEU A 28 4.26 2.08 20.10
N ARG A 29 3.02 2.32 20.53
CA ARG A 29 2.22 1.38 21.31
C ARG A 29 1.28 0.61 20.38
N LYS A 30 0.74 -0.50 20.87
CA LYS A 30 -0.26 -1.27 20.11
C LYS A 30 -1.47 -0.38 19.82
N GLY A 31 -1.77 -0.20 18.53
CA GLY A 31 -2.83 0.68 18.04
C GLY A 31 -2.31 1.98 17.43
N ASP A 32 -1.05 2.35 17.71
CA ASP A 32 -0.41 3.48 17.05
C ASP A 32 0.02 3.09 15.64
N ALA A 33 0.08 4.09 14.76
CA ALA A 33 0.58 3.95 13.41
C ALA A 33 1.46 5.15 13.05
N THR A 34 2.48 4.90 12.24
CA THR A 34 3.28 5.94 11.60
C THR A 34 3.06 5.90 10.09
N ILE A 35 2.99 7.07 9.46
CA ILE A 35 2.84 7.23 8.01
C ILE A 35 4.06 8.02 7.53
N CYS A 36 4.83 7.40 6.64
CA CYS A 36 6.01 8.00 6.03
C CYS A 36 5.81 8.11 4.52
N LEU A 37 6.23 9.23 3.95
CA LEU A 37 6.36 9.36 2.50
C LEU A 37 7.52 8.47 2.01
N GLY A 38 7.42 7.92 0.81
CA GLY A 38 8.46 7.07 0.22
C GLY A 38 9.80 7.79 -0.01
N SER A 39 9.84 9.12 0.11
CA SER A 39 11.04 9.95 0.01
C SER A 39 11.71 10.23 1.37
N VAL A 40 11.17 9.70 2.48
CA VAL A 40 11.80 9.81 3.80
C VAL A 40 12.80 8.67 3.96
N TYR A 41 13.98 8.94 4.50
CA TYR A 41 14.87 7.89 4.97
C TYR A 41 14.27 7.32 6.25
N TYR A 42 14.03 6.02 6.25
CA TYR A 42 13.53 5.30 7.41
C TYR A 42 14.21 3.95 7.47
N GLY A 43 14.21 3.39 8.67
CA GLY A 43 14.84 2.11 8.91
C GLY A 43 14.38 1.51 10.21
N GLN A 44 15.21 0.63 10.74
CA GLN A 44 14.89 -0.13 11.91
C GLN A 44 16.13 -0.30 12.79
N ALA A 45 16.04 0.18 14.01
CA ALA A 45 17.08 0.05 15.01
C ALA A 45 17.09 -1.35 15.62
N SER A 46 18.28 -1.77 16.04
CA SER A 46 18.50 -3.06 16.69
C SER A 46 17.61 -3.24 17.92
N ASN A 47 17.03 -4.42 18.07
CA ASN A 47 16.26 -4.77 19.26
C ASN A 47 17.22 -5.11 20.41
N LYS A 48 17.27 -4.26 21.45
CA LYS A 48 18.13 -4.46 22.62
C LYS A 48 17.43 -5.18 23.78
N THR A 49 16.23 -5.72 23.55
CA THR A 49 15.44 -6.44 24.57
C THR A 49 15.46 -7.94 24.33
N ASP A 50 15.09 -8.72 25.34
CA ASP A 50 14.90 -10.18 25.28
C ASP A 50 13.57 -10.60 24.66
N LYS A 51 12.70 -9.63 24.31
CA LYS A 51 11.36 -9.88 23.75
C LYS A 51 11.32 -9.63 22.26
N ALA A 52 10.57 -10.46 21.55
CA ALA A 52 10.23 -10.21 20.17
C ALA A 52 9.42 -8.90 20.02
N SER A 53 9.68 -8.19 18.93
CA SER A 53 9.03 -6.93 18.60
C SER A 53 8.65 -7.00 17.13
N VAL A 54 7.35 -6.90 16.86
CA VAL A 54 6.76 -7.10 15.53
C VAL A 54 6.03 -5.83 15.12
N LEU A 55 6.30 -5.38 13.90
CA LEU A 55 5.64 -4.25 13.27
C LEU A 55 5.10 -4.71 11.92
N LEU A 56 3.81 -4.47 11.67
CA LEU A 56 3.23 -4.64 10.34
C LEU A 56 3.56 -3.39 9.51
N ARG A 57 4.13 -3.59 8.31
CA ARG A 57 4.36 -2.53 7.34
C ARG A 57 3.51 -2.79 6.10
N ALA A 58 2.88 -1.73 5.60
CA ALA A 58 2.15 -1.75 4.35
C ALA A 58 2.63 -0.58 3.49
N PHE A 59 2.84 -0.86 2.21
CA PHE A 59 3.27 0.15 1.24
C PHE A 59 2.13 0.44 0.28
N SER A 60 1.91 1.72 0.01
CA SER A 60 0.99 2.17 -1.03
C SER A 60 1.80 2.78 -2.18
N THR A 61 1.28 2.63 -3.39
CA THR A 61 1.91 3.12 -4.61
C THR A 61 0.86 3.80 -5.48
N PRO A 62 1.20 4.76 -6.35
CA PRO A 62 0.26 5.31 -7.30
C PRO A 62 -0.40 4.20 -8.14
N GLY A 63 -1.68 4.33 -8.47
CA GLY A 63 -2.46 3.25 -9.10
C GLY A 63 -1.96 2.78 -10.47
N TYR A 64 -1.09 3.54 -11.14
CA TYR A 64 -0.44 3.17 -12.40
C TYR A 64 0.87 2.38 -12.20
N ARG A 65 1.31 2.17 -10.97
CA ARG A 65 2.47 1.35 -10.63
C ARG A 65 2.01 -0.05 -10.20
N ARG A 66 2.86 -1.05 -10.46
CA ARG A 66 2.63 -2.41 -9.98
C ARG A 66 2.82 -2.48 -8.46
N GLN A 67 1.93 -3.20 -7.78
CA GLN A 67 2.09 -3.52 -6.35
C GLN A 67 3.29 -4.45 -6.14
N GLU A 68 3.96 -4.34 -5.00
CA GLU A 68 5.03 -5.27 -4.62
C GLU A 68 4.48 -6.69 -4.44
N GLU A 69 3.40 -6.81 -3.65
CA GLU A 69 2.57 -8.01 -3.56
C GLU A 69 1.21 -7.73 -4.20
N ASN A 70 0.80 -8.54 -5.18
CA ASN A 70 -0.47 -8.35 -5.89
C ASN A 70 -1.63 -8.82 -5.01
N GLN A 71 -2.16 -7.93 -4.18
CA GLN A 71 -3.19 -8.26 -3.20
C GLN A 71 -4.47 -8.80 -3.86
N TYR A 72 -4.81 -8.30 -5.05
CA TYR A 72 -5.94 -8.76 -5.87
C TYR A 72 -5.77 -10.19 -6.43
N LEU A 73 -4.59 -10.80 -6.32
CA LEU A 73 -4.35 -12.22 -6.61
C LEU A 73 -4.20 -13.06 -5.33
N ALA A 74 -3.61 -12.48 -4.29
CA ALA A 74 -3.35 -13.17 -3.03
C ALA A 74 -4.62 -13.34 -2.17
N VAL A 75 -5.54 -12.38 -2.24
CA VAL A 75 -6.80 -12.40 -1.48
C VAL A 75 -7.88 -13.11 -2.32
N PRO A 76 -8.50 -14.20 -1.82
CA PRO A 76 -9.60 -14.85 -2.50
C PRO A 76 -10.78 -13.89 -2.73
N TRP A 77 -11.49 -14.03 -3.86
CA TRP A 77 -12.58 -13.14 -4.24
C TRP A 77 -13.71 -13.12 -3.21
N GLU A 78 -14.03 -14.27 -2.60
CA GLU A 78 -15.06 -14.39 -1.56
C GLU A 78 -14.73 -13.62 -0.28
N VAL A 79 -13.44 -13.30 -0.08
CA VAL A 79 -12.96 -12.45 1.02
C VAL A 79 -12.95 -10.99 0.58
N ALA A 80 -12.37 -10.70 -0.59
CA ALA A 80 -12.26 -9.34 -1.12
C ALA A 80 -13.63 -8.63 -1.22
N GLU A 81 -14.66 -9.34 -1.66
CA GLU A 81 -16.02 -8.81 -1.80
C GLU A 81 -16.67 -8.37 -0.50
N LYS A 82 -16.24 -8.92 0.64
CA LYS A 82 -16.79 -8.58 1.95
C LYS A 82 -16.18 -7.30 2.52
N TYR A 83 -15.08 -6.83 1.95
CA TYR A 83 -14.46 -5.58 2.39
C TYR A 83 -15.27 -4.35 1.96
N PRO A 84 -15.17 -3.23 2.68
CA PRO A 84 -15.67 -1.96 2.20
C PRO A 84 -15.08 -1.63 0.81
N THR A 85 -15.85 -0.99 -0.05
CA THR A 85 -15.42 -0.64 -1.42
C THR A 85 -14.10 0.13 -1.46
N GLU A 86 -13.84 1.01 -0.49
CA GLU A 86 -12.57 1.75 -0.41
C GLU A 86 -11.36 0.84 -0.17
N VAL A 87 -11.53 -0.25 0.58
CA VAL A 87 -10.49 -1.26 0.77
C VAL A 87 -10.30 -2.07 -0.50
N GLN A 88 -11.39 -2.45 -1.19
CA GLN A 88 -11.30 -3.15 -2.49
C GLN A 88 -10.51 -2.34 -3.50
N LYS A 89 -10.81 -1.03 -3.62
CA LYS A 89 -10.04 -0.11 -4.47
C LYS A 89 -8.57 -0.06 -4.06
N PHE A 90 -8.29 0.06 -2.76
CA PHE A 90 -6.92 0.08 -2.24
C PHE A 90 -6.13 -1.22 -2.55
N LEU A 91 -6.80 -2.37 -2.54
CA LEU A 91 -6.20 -3.66 -2.94
C LEU A 91 -5.93 -3.76 -4.45
N GLY A 92 -6.36 -2.78 -5.26
CA GLY A 92 -6.15 -2.73 -6.70
C GLY A 92 -7.39 -3.04 -7.54
N TYR A 93 -8.58 -3.15 -6.93
CA TYR A 93 -9.82 -3.31 -7.69
C TYR A 93 -10.33 -1.96 -8.22
N SER A 94 -9.50 -1.20 -8.91
CA SER A 94 -9.92 0.06 -9.54
C SER A 94 -8.97 0.44 -10.65
N VAL A 95 -9.50 1.04 -11.71
CA VAL A 95 -8.69 1.62 -12.76
C VAL A 95 -8.00 2.89 -12.25
N SER A 96 -6.69 2.99 -12.47
CA SER A 96 -5.97 4.25 -12.41
C SER A 96 -6.21 5.03 -13.70
N ARG A 97 -7.02 6.09 -13.64
CA ARG A 97 -7.28 6.95 -14.80
C ARG A 97 -6.01 7.69 -15.26
N PRO A 98 -5.85 7.98 -16.58
CA PRO A 98 -6.80 7.70 -17.66
C PRO A 98 -6.82 6.23 -18.10
N TYR A 99 -5.69 5.52 -18.06
CA TYR A 99 -5.62 4.10 -18.43
C TYR A 99 -4.57 3.35 -17.59
N GLY A 100 -5.02 2.37 -16.79
CA GLY A 100 -4.15 1.50 -16.00
C GLY A 100 -4.94 0.57 -15.07
N GLY A 101 -4.70 -0.74 -15.15
CA GLY A 101 -5.31 -1.72 -14.24
C GLY A 101 -6.75 -2.15 -14.58
N ALA A 102 -7.24 -1.90 -15.79
CA ALA A 102 -8.53 -2.43 -16.25
C ALA A 102 -8.47 -3.94 -16.50
N VAL A 103 -9.63 -4.60 -16.44
CA VAL A 103 -9.82 -6.01 -16.81
C VAL A 103 -11.00 -6.08 -17.78
N GLU A 104 -10.81 -6.72 -18.94
CA GLU A 104 -11.81 -6.77 -20.02
C GLU A 104 -12.38 -5.38 -20.42
N HIS A 105 -11.55 -4.33 -20.37
CA HIS A 105 -11.97 -2.93 -20.60
C HIS A 105 -12.99 -2.38 -19.57
N MET A 106 -13.07 -2.98 -18.38
CA MET A 106 -13.99 -2.60 -17.31
C MET A 106 -13.25 -2.21 -16.03
N GLU A 107 -13.98 -1.62 -15.08
CA GLU A 107 -13.53 -1.53 -13.70
C GLU A 107 -13.34 -2.93 -13.10
N PRO A 108 -12.21 -3.23 -12.45
CA PRO A 108 -12.03 -4.49 -11.75
C PRO A 108 -13.09 -4.79 -10.70
N LEU A 109 -13.68 -3.76 -10.08
CA LEU A 109 -14.83 -3.92 -9.18
C LEU A 109 -16.04 -4.51 -9.86
N ASP A 110 -16.32 -4.10 -11.10
CA ASP A 110 -17.47 -4.62 -11.84
C ASP A 110 -17.21 -6.06 -12.30
N PHE A 111 -15.97 -6.37 -12.70
CA PHE A 111 -15.55 -7.74 -12.97
C PHE A 111 -15.70 -8.66 -11.74
N LEU A 112 -15.36 -8.14 -10.55
CA LEU A 112 -15.56 -8.85 -9.28
C LEU A 112 -17.05 -9.12 -9.02
N LYS A 113 -17.92 -8.11 -9.18
CA LYS A 113 -19.38 -8.26 -8.98
C LYS A 113 -20.00 -9.32 -9.88
N VAL A 114 -19.52 -9.46 -11.12
CA VAL A 114 -20.00 -10.49 -12.07
C VAL A 114 -19.25 -11.82 -11.95
N LYS A 115 -18.39 -11.98 -10.93
CA LYS A 115 -17.64 -13.22 -10.66
C LYS A 115 -16.76 -13.66 -11.83
N GLY A 116 -16.19 -12.68 -12.53
CA GLY A 116 -15.35 -12.91 -13.71
C GLY A 116 -16.08 -13.30 -14.98
N ASP A 117 -17.42 -13.44 -14.93
CA ASP A 117 -18.25 -13.64 -16.12
C ASP A 117 -18.62 -12.30 -16.74
N TRP A 118 -17.69 -11.74 -17.51
CA TRP A 118 -17.82 -10.44 -18.18
C TRP A 118 -19.05 -10.36 -19.11
N THR A 119 -19.59 -11.49 -19.57
CA THR A 119 -20.80 -11.50 -20.42
C THR A 119 -22.05 -11.02 -19.68
N LYS A 120 -22.03 -11.05 -18.35
CA LYS A 120 -23.10 -10.54 -17.48
C LYS A 120 -22.98 -9.04 -17.19
N TYR A 121 -21.88 -8.41 -17.60
CA TYR A 121 -21.69 -6.97 -17.43
C TYR A 121 -22.44 -6.21 -18.51
N ILE A 122 -23.18 -5.18 -18.12
CA ILE A 122 -23.82 -4.24 -19.03
C ILE A 122 -22.93 -3.00 -19.04
N PRO A 123 -22.26 -2.67 -20.16
CA PRO A 123 -21.41 -1.50 -20.26
C PRO A 123 -22.19 -0.24 -19.89
N VAL A 124 -21.66 0.49 -18.91
CA VAL A 124 -22.02 1.90 -18.68
C VAL A 124 -20.90 2.75 -19.28
N ASP A 125 -21.24 3.92 -19.83
CA ASP A 125 -20.23 4.83 -20.37
C ASP A 125 -19.18 5.12 -19.30
N LEU A 126 -17.92 4.75 -19.59
CA LEU A 126 -16.75 5.08 -18.78
C LEU A 126 -16.40 6.55 -19.07
N ILE A 127 -17.21 7.46 -18.56
CA ILE A 127 -16.89 8.91 -18.55
C ILE A 127 -15.76 9.17 -17.55
#